data_AF-A0A927LZR2-F1
#
_entry.id   AF-A0A927LZR2-F1
#
_cell.length_a   1.000
_cell.length_b   1.000
_cell.length_c   1.000
_cell.angle_alpha   90.00
_cell.angle_beta   90.00
_cell.angle_gamma   90.00
#
_symmetry.space_group_name_H-M   'P 1'
#
loop_
_entity.id
_entity.type
_entity.pdbx_description
1 polymer ?
#
loop_
_entity_poly.entity_id
_entity_poly.type
_entity_poly.pdbx_seq_one_letter_code
_entity_poly.pdbx_strand_id
1 'polypeptide(L)'
;MVDAVIFDLDGVLVDSEPVWERVRRRYVDTRGGRWQADTQRRLMGMSTGEWASYLGELGVPGTADQIAAGVIDEMAREYEVRIPVVDGAPEVVRRIAGHWPLGLASSSPPRLIEAALAATGLTDLFRVTLSTEQVARGKPAPDVYLAVADRLGVAADRCVAVEDSSNGVRSAAAAGMRVVAVPHASYPLDPDAEQLAALVIPDITELTEETVPPARSPRILEISWGRMLVDGLGEEKDFKLYPGGGRPWDWSETGTRHEPGIQPADVEELLANGATRVVLSEGFEGRLRVDPATLRFLADRDVEVHVAPTERAVELYNTLAVREPVGGLFHSTC
;
A
#
# COMPACT_ATOMS: atom_id res chain seq x y z
N MET A 1 9.69 -9.32 -1.48
CA MET A 1 10.42 -8.03 -1.45
C MET A 1 9.55 -6.89 -1.93
N VAL A 2 9.72 -5.69 -1.35
CA VAL A 2 9.12 -4.43 -1.83
C VAL A 2 10.02 -3.83 -2.91
N ASP A 3 9.41 -3.34 -3.98
CA ASP A 3 10.09 -2.84 -5.17
C ASP A 3 9.89 -1.35 -5.42
N ALA A 4 8.85 -0.74 -4.85
CA ALA A 4 8.57 0.68 -4.97
C ALA A 4 7.73 1.20 -3.81
N VAL A 5 7.86 2.50 -3.53
CA VAL A 5 7.00 3.23 -2.59
C VAL A 5 6.24 4.32 -3.34
N ILE A 6 4.92 4.36 -3.17
CA ILE A 6 4.03 5.31 -3.84
C ILE A 6 3.38 6.20 -2.78
N PHE A 7 3.68 7.50 -2.82
CA PHE A 7 3.15 8.46 -1.87
C PHE A 7 1.87 9.10 -2.39
N ASP A 8 0.88 9.34 -1.53
CA ASP A 8 -0.04 10.45 -1.74
C ASP A 8 0.67 11.80 -1.53
N LEU A 9 0.06 12.88 -2.00
CA LEU A 9 0.57 14.24 -1.83
C LEU A 9 -0.11 14.96 -0.67
N ASP A 10 -1.42 15.11 -0.77
CA ASP A 10 -2.24 15.88 0.18
C ASP A 10 -2.34 15.10 1.49
N GLY A 11 -2.16 15.79 2.62
CA GLY A 11 -2.12 15.19 3.97
C GLY A 11 -0.84 14.41 4.30
N VAL A 12 -0.10 13.93 3.30
CA VAL A 12 1.15 13.16 3.49
C VAL A 12 2.41 14.03 3.34
N LEU A 13 2.52 14.76 2.24
CA LEU A 13 3.67 15.64 1.96
C LEU A 13 3.32 17.12 2.12
N VAL A 14 2.05 17.46 1.92
CA VAL A 14 1.52 18.83 2.02
C VAL A 14 0.25 18.81 2.88
N ASP A 15 0.23 19.61 3.95
CA ASP A 15 -0.96 19.86 4.76
C ASP A 15 -1.90 20.84 4.03
N SER A 16 -2.51 20.35 2.94
CA SER A 16 -3.24 21.15 1.98
C SER A 16 -4.70 21.41 2.37
N GLU A 17 -5.30 20.57 3.22
CA GLU A 17 -6.73 20.67 3.57
C GLU A 17 -7.11 22.03 4.18
N PRO A 18 -6.31 22.61 5.12
CA PRO A 18 -6.59 23.96 5.63
C PRO A 18 -6.52 25.06 4.55
N VAL A 19 -5.73 24.85 3.48
CA VAL A 19 -5.65 25.78 2.34
C VAL A 19 -6.85 25.60 1.43
N TRP A 20 -7.21 24.35 1.10
CA TRP A 20 -8.42 24.03 0.34
C TRP A 20 -9.67 24.60 0.98
N GLU A 21 -9.86 24.42 2.30
CA GLU A 21 -11.00 24.98 3.01
C GLU A 21 -11.01 26.51 2.91
N ARG A 22 -9.88 27.16 3.19
CA ARG A 22 -9.76 28.63 3.16
C ARG A 22 -10.08 29.18 1.78
N VAL A 23 -9.53 28.59 0.72
CA VAL A 23 -9.76 29.00 -0.66
C VAL A 23 -11.20 28.79 -1.06
N ARG A 24 -11.76 27.60 -0.87
CA ARG A 24 -13.16 27.31 -1.24
C ARG A 24 -14.14 28.21 -0.48
N ARG A 25 -13.92 28.42 0.83
CA ARG A 25 -14.75 29.31 1.65
C ARG A 25 -14.72 30.75 1.13
N ARG A 26 -13.53 31.27 0.85
CA ARG A 26 -13.36 32.61 0.25
C ARG A 26 -13.99 32.69 -1.14
N TYR A 27 -13.84 31.64 -1.96
CA TYR A 27 -14.38 31.56 -3.30
C TYR A 27 -15.91 31.68 -3.29
N VAL A 28 -16.56 30.96 -2.37
CA VAL A 28 -18.02 31.03 -2.16
C VAL A 28 -18.46 32.41 -1.71
N ASP A 29 -17.82 32.97 -0.67
CA ASP A 29 -18.18 34.27 -0.09
C ASP A 29 -18.05 35.42 -1.10
N THR A 30 -16.92 35.50 -1.80
CA THR A 30 -16.64 36.56 -2.79
C THR A 30 -17.55 36.53 -4.01
N ARG A 31 -18.25 35.43 -4.25
CA ARG A 31 -19.15 35.25 -5.40
C ARG A 31 -20.62 35.22 -5.02
N GLY A 32 -20.95 35.63 -3.78
CA GLY A 32 -22.32 35.77 -3.29
C GLY A 32 -22.97 34.48 -2.84
N GLY A 33 -22.22 33.37 -2.79
CA GLY A 33 -22.69 32.12 -2.22
C GLY A 33 -22.65 32.13 -0.69
N ARG A 34 -23.18 31.07 -0.07
CA ARG A 34 -23.21 30.93 1.39
C ARG A 34 -22.56 29.64 1.85
N TRP A 35 -21.41 29.76 2.52
CA TRP A 35 -20.74 28.64 3.17
C TRP A 35 -21.56 28.14 4.37
N GLN A 36 -21.83 26.84 4.44
CA GLN A 36 -22.55 26.22 5.57
C GLN A 36 -21.58 25.63 6.58
N ALA A 37 -22.04 25.44 7.82
CA ALA A 37 -21.19 24.94 8.90
C ALA A 37 -20.66 23.51 8.64
N ASP A 38 -21.38 22.72 7.86
CA ASP A 38 -21.01 21.35 7.50
C ASP A 38 -20.44 21.21 6.07
N THR A 39 -20.31 22.32 5.33
CA THR A 39 -19.81 22.31 3.94
C THR A 39 -18.45 21.63 3.84
N GLN A 40 -17.50 21.96 4.72
CA GLN A 40 -16.17 21.36 4.69
C GLN A 40 -16.22 19.83 4.83
N ARG A 41 -17.03 19.33 5.78
CA ARG A 41 -17.21 17.90 6.01
C ARG A 41 -17.81 17.19 4.80
N ARG A 42 -18.75 17.83 4.10
CA ARG A 42 -19.38 17.28 2.87
C ARG A 42 -18.41 17.25 1.70
N LEU A 43 -17.52 18.22 1.62
CA LEU A 43 -16.51 18.32 0.56
C LEU A 43 -15.41 17.25 0.68
N MET A 44 -15.14 16.76 1.89
CA MET A 44 -14.13 15.73 2.11
C MET A 44 -14.46 14.47 1.31
N GLY A 45 -13.50 14.00 0.51
CA GLY A 45 -13.64 12.81 -0.32
C GLY A 45 -14.42 12.98 -1.62
N MET A 46 -14.96 14.18 -1.92
CA MET A 46 -15.58 14.47 -3.22
C MET A 46 -14.54 14.64 -4.33
N SER A 47 -14.87 14.15 -5.53
CA SER A 47 -14.13 14.47 -6.76
C SER A 47 -14.26 15.94 -7.15
N THR A 48 -13.37 16.40 -8.06
CA THR A 48 -13.38 17.77 -8.60
C THR A 48 -14.74 18.22 -9.10
N GLY A 49 -15.43 17.37 -9.86
CA GLY A 49 -16.77 17.68 -10.37
C GLY A 49 -17.84 17.73 -9.28
N GLU A 50 -17.80 16.82 -8.31
CA GLU A 50 -18.78 16.74 -7.23
C GLU A 50 -18.70 17.96 -6.31
N TRP A 51 -17.49 18.31 -5.84
CA TRP A 51 -17.39 19.48 -4.98
C TRP A 51 -17.70 20.77 -5.72
N ALA A 52 -17.30 20.91 -6.99
CA ALA A 52 -17.60 22.11 -7.76
C ALA A 52 -19.11 22.26 -8.02
N SER A 53 -19.80 21.16 -8.27
CA SER A 53 -21.27 21.14 -8.38
C SER A 53 -21.92 21.55 -7.07
N TYR A 54 -21.45 21.01 -5.94
CA TYR A 54 -21.95 21.36 -4.62
C TYR A 54 -21.70 22.85 -4.29
N LEU A 55 -20.54 23.42 -4.64
CA LEU A 55 -20.33 24.87 -4.50
C LEU A 55 -21.33 25.69 -5.34
N GLY A 56 -21.73 25.19 -6.52
CA GLY A 56 -22.82 25.77 -7.30
C GLY A 56 -24.16 25.79 -6.55
N GLU A 57 -24.49 24.70 -5.84
CA GLU A 57 -25.68 24.64 -4.97
C GLU A 57 -25.62 25.64 -3.80
N LEU A 58 -24.41 26.03 -3.38
CA LEU A 58 -24.21 27.08 -2.38
C LEU A 58 -24.42 28.51 -2.94
N GLY A 59 -24.80 28.64 -4.20
CA GLY A 59 -25.10 29.92 -4.86
C GLY A 59 -23.91 30.52 -5.61
N VAL A 60 -22.84 29.77 -5.84
CA VAL A 60 -21.73 30.22 -6.68
C VAL A 60 -22.16 30.20 -8.16
N PRO A 61 -22.06 31.33 -8.89
CA PRO A 61 -22.44 31.39 -10.29
C PRO A 61 -21.44 30.67 -11.20
N GLY A 62 -21.95 29.99 -12.22
CA GLY A 62 -21.16 29.32 -13.26
C GLY A 62 -21.50 27.84 -13.38
N THR A 63 -20.89 27.18 -14.37
CA THR A 63 -20.91 25.71 -14.46
C THR A 63 -19.93 25.11 -13.46
N ALA A 64 -20.09 23.82 -13.13
CA ALA A 64 -19.15 23.10 -12.26
C ALA A 64 -17.70 23.22 -12.77
N ASP A 65 -17.48 23.12 -14.08
CA ASP A 65 -16.14 23.27 -14.67
C ASP A 65 -15.56 24.69 -14.46
N GLN A 66 -16.37 25.74 -14.58
CA GLN A 66 -15.94 27.12 -14.34
C GLN A 66 -15.61 27.35 -12.86
N ILE A 67 -16.42 26.78 -11.97
CA ILE A 67 -16.20 26.85 -10.52
C ILE A 67 -14.92 26.10 -10.15
N ALA A 68 -14.73 24.89 -10.67
CA ALA A 68 -13.55 24.08 -10.45
C ALA A 68 -12.29 24.83 -10.90
N ALA A 69 -12.26 25.31 -12.15
CA ALA A 69 -11.13 26.05 -12.69
C ALA A 69 -10.78 27.27 -11.82
N GLY A 70 -11.78 28.05 -11.42
CA GLY A 70 -11.56 29.23 -10.59
C GLY A 70 -11.00 28.92 -9.20
N VAL A 71 -11.51 27.89 -8.52
CA VAL A 71 -11.00 27.46 -7.21
C VAL A 71 -9.57 26.94 -7.32
N ILE A 72 -9.29 26.10 -8.32
CA ILE A 72 -7.94 25.58 -8.51
C ILE A 72 -6.98 26.74 -8.87
N ASP A 73 -7.43 27.79 -9.57
CA ASP A 73 -6.59 28.95 -9.90
C ASP A 73 -6.23 29.74 -8.64
N GLU A 74 -7.18 29.87 -7.71
CA GLU A 74 -6.92 30.47 -6.40
C GLU A 74 -5.98 29.60 -5.55
N MET A 75 -6.12 28.26 -5.59
CA MET A 75 -5.17 27.33 -4.94
C MET A 75 -3.74 27.49 -5.49
N ALA A 76 -3.60 27.56 -6.82
CA ALA A 76 -2.28 27.72 -7.44
C ALA A 76 -1.58 29.01 -6.98
N ARG A 77 -2.33 30.12 -6.88
CA ARG A 77 -1.81 31.39 -6.36
C ARG A 77 -1.41 31.32 -4.88
N GLU A 78 -2.14 30.59 -4.05
CA GLU A 78 -1.74 30.37 -2.66
C GLU A 78 -0.43 29.58 -2.59
N TYR A 79 -0.27 28.57 -3.45
CA TYR A 79 0.95 27.76 -3.51
C TYR A 79 2.17 28.55 -4.03
N GLU A 80 1.98 29.54 -4.91
CA GLU A 80 3.05 30.47 -5.31
C GLU A 80 3.60 31.29 -4.14
N VAL A 81 2.77 31.58 -3.13
CA VAL A 81 3.18 32.34 -1.94
C VAL A 81 3.84 31.43 -0.91
N ARG A 82 3.17 30.33 -0.55
CA ARG A 82 3.68 29.37 0.44
C ARG A 82 2.93 28.05 0.32
N ILE A 83 3.68 26.97 0.20
CA ILE A 83 3.15 25.60 0.30
C ILE A 83 3.27 25.12 1.76
N PRO A 84 2.18 24.63 2.37
CA PRO A 84 2.20 24.08 3.73
C PRO A 84 2.79 22.67 3.70
N VAL A 85 4.12 22.58 3.64
CA VAL A 85 4.82 21.28 3.67
C VAL A 85 4.61 20.62 5.05
N VAL A 86 4.32 19.32 5.06
CA VAL A 86 4.28 18.52 6.29
C VAL A 86 5.69 18.45 6.88
N ASP A 87 5.82 18.80 8.17
CA ASP A 87 7.11 18.85 8.85
C ASP A 87 7.82 17.48 8.78
N GLY A 88 9.07 17.46 8.33
CA GLY A 88 9.89 16.25 8.19
C GLY A 88 9.59 15.38 6.97
N ALA A 89 8.50 15.62 6.23
CA ALA A 89 8.15 14.82 5.05
C ALA A 89 9.23 14.84 3.96
N PRO A 90 9.85 15.98 3.59
CA PRO A 90 10.91 15.99 2.57
C PRO A 90 12.14 15.15 2.96
N GLU A 91 12.53 15.16 4.23
CA GLU A 91 13.64 14.37 4.75
C GLU A 91 13.33 12.87 4.69
N VAL A 92 12.11 12.48 5.06
CA VAL A 92 11.61 11.10 4.96
C VAL A 92 11.62 10.64 3.51
N VAL A 93 11.06 11.41 2.58
CA VAL A 93 11.03 11.06 1.15
C VAL A 93 12.44 10.86 0.61
N ARG A 94 13.39 11.74 0.94
CA ARG A 94 14.80 11.60 0.53
C ARG A 94 15.45 10.33 1.07
N ARG A 95 15.16 9.97 2.33
CA ARG A 95 15.64 8.72 2.94
C ARG A 95 15.07 7.51 2.18
N ILE A 96 13.75 7.43 2.03
CA ILE A 96 13.07 6.31 1.36
C ILE A 96 13.51 6.18 -0.12
N ALA A 97 13.74 7.30 -0.82
CA ALA A 97 14.27 7.31 -2.19
C ALA A 97 15.66 6.64 -2.32
N GLY A 98 16.44 6.58 -1.23
CA GLY A 98 17.73 5.89 -1.20
C GLY A 98 17.61 4.36 -1.27
N HIS A 99 16.42 3.81 -1.01
CA HIS A 99 16.16 2.38 -0.93
C HIS A 99 15.21 1.88 -2.03
N TRP A 100 14.24 2.72 -2.45
CA TRP A 100 13.23 2.33 -3.44
C TRP A 100 12.96 3.43 -4.48
N PRO A 101 12.64 3.05 -5.74
CA PRO A 101 11.98 3.93 -6.69
C PRO A 101 10.68 4.50 -6.13
N LEU A 102 10.45 5.80 -6.37
CA LEU A 102 9.28 6.50 -5.86
C LEU A 102 8.26 6.83 -6.95
N GLY A 103 6.99 6.63 -6.60
CA GLY A 103 5.83 7.12 -7.34
C GLY A 103 5.01 8.09 -6.49
N LEU A 104 4.17 8.91 -7.15
CA LEU A 104 3.20 9.77 -6.49
C LEU A 104 1.81 9.60 -7.13
N ALA A 105 0.80 9.36 -6.31
CA ALA A 105 -0.59 9.14 -6.71
C ALA A 105 -1.53 10.08 -5.94
N SER A 106 -1.94 11.18 -6.56
CA SER A 106 -2.69 12.26 -5.88
C SER A 106 -4.04 12.55 -6.53
N SER A 107 -4.99 13.04 -5.73
CA SER A 107 -6.26 13.60 -6.24
C SER A 107 -6.14 15.07 -6.67
N SER A 108 -5.02 15.72 -6.38
CA SER A 108 -4.76 17.10 -6.81
C SER A 108 -4.56 17.19 -8.33
N PRO A 109 -4.95 18.31 -8.97
CA PRO A 109 -4.65 18.55 -10.38
C PRO A 109 -3.14 18.57 -10.65
N PRO A 110 -2.67 18.15 -11.84
CA PRO A 110 -1.23 18.03 -12.16
C PRO A 110 -0.41 19.27 -11.83
N ARG A 111 -0.94 20.46 -12.13
CA ARG A 111 -0.25 21.73 -11.84
C ARG A 111 0.02 21.97 -10.35
N LEU A 112 -0.86 21.51 -9.46
CA LEU A 112 -0.67 21.64 -8.01
C LEU A 112 0.34 20.61 -7.50
N ILE A 113 0.34 19.41 -8.08
CA ILE A 113 1.37 18.38 -7.82
C ILE A 113 2.75 18.94 -8.17
N GLU A 114 2.90 19.50 -9.38
CA GLU A 114 4.17 20.08 -9.85
C GLU A 114 4.66 21.21 -8.94
N ALA A 115 3.78 22.13 -8.54
CA ALA A 115 4.12 23.22 -7.62
C ALA A 115 4.57 22.68 -6.25
N ALA A 116 3.86 21.71 -5.69
CA ALA A 116 4.18 21.09 -4.40
C ALA A 116 5.54 20.39 -4.42
N LEU A 117 5.82 19.60 -5.46
CA LEU A 117 7.11 18.91 -5.61
C LEU A 117 8.28 19.89 -5.81
N ALA A 118 8.05 20.97 -6.55
CA ALA A 118 9.05 22.02 -6.75
C ALA A 118 9.38 22.74 -5.43
N ALA A 119 8.37 23.13 -4.64
CA ALA A 119 8.59 23.85 -3.38
C ALA A 119 9.25 22.98 -2.31
N THR A 120 9.00 21.67 -2.31
CA THR A 120 9.61 20.71 -1.39
C THR A 120 11.01 20.26 -1.83
N GLY A 121 11.40 20.56 -3.08
CA GLY A 121 12.65 20.10 -3.67
C GLY A 121 12.69 18.59 -3.82
N LEU A 122 11.56 17.98 -4.20
CA LEU A 122 11.39 16.53 -4.34
C LEU A 122 11.11 16.09 -5.78
N THR A 123 10.97 17.02 -6.73
CA THR A 123 10.62 16.74 -8.14
C THR A 123 11.45 15.61 -8.74
N ASP A 124 12.77 15.65 -8.58
CA ASP A 124 13.68 14.69 -9.22
C ASP A 124 13.70 13.30 -8.53
N LEU A 125 13.05 13.16 -7.37
CA LEU A 125 12.99 11.89 -6.64
C LEU A 125 11.82 11.00 -7.08
N PHE A 126 10.73 11.62 -7.56
CA PHE A 126 9.56 10.89 -8.03
C PHE A 126 9.70 10.54 -9.51
N ARG A 127 9.90 9.26 -9.81
CA ARG A 127 10.04 8.78 -11.20
C ARG A 127 8.72 8.84 -11.96
N VAL A 128 7.60 8.72 -11.25
CA VAL A 128 6.25 8.80 -11.82
C VAL A 128 5.36 9.61 -10.88
N THR A 129 4.64 10.58 -11.43
CA THR A 129 3.61 11.34 -10.73
C THR A 129 2.31 11.27 -11.53
N LEU A 130 1.20 10.94 -10.88
CA LEU A 130 -0.12 10.90 -11.52
C LEU A 130 -1.20 11.52 -10.65
N SER A 131 -2.05 12.29 -11.33
CA SER A 131 -3.32 12.79 -10.80
C SER A 131 -4.45 11.81 -11.10
N THR A 132 -5.47 11.76 -10.23
CA THR A 132 -6.73 11.06 -10.51
C THR A 132 -7.45 11.62 -11.73
N GLU A 133 -7.18 12.87 -12.14
CA GLU A 133 -7.71 13.47 -13.38
C GLU A 133 -7.15 12.81 -14.66
N GLN A 134 -6.08 12.03 -14.53
CA GLN A 134 -5.41 11.37 -15.65
C GLN A 134 -5.76 9.88 -15.76
N VAL A 135 -6.71 9.40 -14.95
CA VAL A 135 -7.22 8.02 -14.96
C VAL A 135 -8.75 8.01 -15.01
N ALA A 136 -9.33 6.83 -15.25
CA ALA A 136 -10.77 6.69 -15.47
C ALA A 136 -11.61 6.99 -14.21
N ARG A 137 -11.17 6.55 -13.03
CA ARG A 137 -11.89 6.75 -11.77
C ARG A 137 -10.90 7.17 -10.67
N GLY A 138 -11.26 8.20 -9.91
CA GLY A 138 -10.49 8.63 -8.75
C GLY A 138 -10.61 7.71 -7.54
N LYS A 139 -9.84 7.99 -6.49
CA LYS A 139 -9.93 7.31 -5.18
C LYS A 139 -11.40 7.34 -4.69
N PRO A 140 -11.97 6.23 -4.18
CA PRO A 140 -11.33 5.00 -3.74
C PRO A 140 -11.11 3.93 -4.82
N ALA A 141 -11.37 4.21 -6.10
CA ALA A 141 -11.00 3.26 -7.16
C ALA A 141 -9.46 3.12 -7.24
N PRO A 142 -8.91 1.94 -7.60
CA PRO A 142 -7.48 1.68 -7.56
C PRO A 142 -6.70 2.28 -8.74
N ASP A 143 -7.39 2.92 -9.70
CA ASP A 143 -6.87 3.20 -11.03
C ASP A 143 -5.59 4.06 -11.01
N VAL A 144 -5.49 5.06 -10.13
CA VAL A 144 -4.29 5.92 -10.04
C VAL A 144 -3.07 5.15 -9.52
N TYR A 145 -3.25 4.31 -8.50
CA TYR A 145 -2.17 3.50 -7.93
C TYR A 145 -1.67 2.45 -8.92
N LEU A 146 -2.61 1.74 -9.58
CA LEU A 146 -2.27 0.78 -10.63
C LEU A 146 -1.50 1.44 -11.78
N ALA A 147 -1.93 2.64 -12.21
CA ALA A 147 -1.26 3.37 -13.28
C ALA A 147 0.14 3.86 -12.88
N VAL A 148 0.36 4.26 -11.61
CA VAL A 148 1.69 4.62 -11.12
C VAL A 148 2.61 3.40 -11.09
N ALA A 149 2.14 2.27 -10.54
CA ALA A 149 2.92 1.03 -10.48
C ALA A 149 3.30 0.52 -11.89
N ASP A 150 2.35 0.53 -12.83
CA ASP A 150 2.58 0.15 -14.23
C ASP A 150 3.67 1.01 -14.89
N ARG A 151 3.60 2.34 -14.73
CA ARG A 151 4.62 3.26 -15.27
C ARG A 151 5.98 3.15 -14.59
N LEU A 152 6.03 2.72 -13.33
CA LEU A 152 7.27 2.37 -12.65
C LEU A 152 7.86 1.04 -13.15
N GLY A 153 7.04 0.21 -13.81
CA GLY A 153 7.42 -1.14 -14.23
C GLY A 153 7.44 -2.14 -13.08
N VAL A 154 6.61 -1.92 -12.06
CA VAL A 154 6.56 -2.72 -10.82
C VAL A 154 5.16 -3.30 -10.62
N ALA A 155 5.08 -4.55 -10.17
CA ALA A 155 3.81 -5.18 -9.82
C ALA A 155 3.18 -4.49 -8.59
N ALA A 156 1.88 -4.22 -8.61
CA ALA A 156 1.22 -3.46 -7.56
C ALA A 156 1.29 -4.14 -6.18
N ASP A 157 1.28 -5.47 -6.12
CA ASP A 157 1.45 -6.26 -4.88
C ASP A 157 2.87 -6.19 -4.29
N ARG A 158 3.84 -5.67 -5.05
CA ARG A 158 5.21 -5.36 -4.63
C ARG A 158 5.41 -3.86 -4.33
N CYS A 159 4.36 -3.06 -4.39
CA CYS A 159 4.39 -1.65 -4.02
C CYS A 159 3.86 -1.44 -2.59
N VAL A 160 4.41 -0.43 -1.91
CA VAL A 160 3.86 0.12 -0.67
C VAL A 160 3.29 1.49 -0.96
N ALA A 161 2.05 1.75 -0.56
CA ALA A 161 1.43 3.06 -0.61
C ALA A 161 1.55 3.78 0.74
N VAL A 162 1.75 5.09 0.72
CA VAL A 162 1.73 5.97 1.91
C VAL A 162 0.56 6.95 1.77
N GLU A 163 -0.40 6.89 2.69
CA GLU A 163 -1.71 7.54 2.59
C GLU A 163 -2.18 8.14 3.91
N ASP A 164 -2.93 9.24 3.88
CA ASP A 164 -3.53 9.84 5.08
C ASP A 164 -5.05 9.58 5.19
N SER A 165 -5.71 9.36 4.05
CA SER A 165 -7.18 9.43 3.94
C SER A 165 -7.85 8.06 3.79
N SER A 166 -9.08 7.91 4.31
CA SER A 166 -9.84 6.66 4.19
C SER A 166 -10.04 6.22 2.72
N ASN A 167 -10.31 7.16 1.81
CA ASN A 167 -10.49 6.85 0.39
C ASN A 167 -9.19 6.44 -0.29
N GLY A 168 -8.08 7.06 0.10
CA GLY A 168 -6.77 6.71 -0.42
C GLY A 168 -6.28 5.35 0.07
N VAL A 169 -6.43 5.05 1.37
CA VAL A 169 -6.15 3.72 1.92
C VAL A 169 -6.96 2.63 1.20
N ARG A 170 -8.26 2.85 0.99
CA ARG A 170 -9.11 1.92 0.21
C ARG A 170 -8.62 1.76 -1.23
N SER A 171 -8.23 2.85 -1.90
CA SER A 171 -7.72 2.85 -3.27
C SER A 171 -6.44 2.02 -3.40
N ALA A 172 -5.45 2.29 -2.56
CA ALA A 172 -4.19 1.55 -2.57
C ALA A 172 -4.37 0.08 -2.20
N ALA A 173 -5.19 -0.23 -1.19
CA ALA A 173 -5.49 -1.60 -0.82
C ALA A 173 -6.22 -2.36 -1.94
N ALA A 174 -7.17 -1.71 -2.64
CA ALA A 174 -7.85 -2.27 -3.80
C ALA A 174 -6.92 -2.49 -5.01
N ALA A 175 -5.81 -1.74 -5.10
CA ALA A 175 -4.75 -1.97 -6.07
C ALA A 175 -3.85 -3.17 -5.73
N GLY A 176 -4.05 -3.80 -4.57
CA GLY A 176 -3.24 -4.93 -4.08
C GLY A 176 -2.01 -4.52 -3.26
N MET A 177 -1.79 -3.22 -3.07
CA MET A 177 -0.63 -2.68 -2.36
C MET A 177 -0.73 -2.94 -0.85
N ARG A 178 0.42 -2.93 -0.17
CA ARG A 178 0.48 -2.74 1.28
C ARG A 178 0.37 -1.24 1.55
N VAL A 179 -0.38 -0.84 2.57
CA VAL A 179 -0.62 0.59 2.87
C VAL A 179 -0.03 0.95 4.23
N VAL A 180 0.83 1.95 4.25
CA VAL A 180 1.19 2.67 5.47
C VAL A 180 0.28 3.88 5.57
N ALA A 181 -0.57 3.91 6.58
CA ALA A 181 -1.46 5.03 6.81
C ALA A 181 -0.84 6.02 7.81
N VAL A 182 -0.93 7.31 7.50
CA VAL A 182 -0.44 8.45 8.28
C VAL A 182 -1.59 9.43 8.52
N PRO A 183 -2.63 9.03 9.27
CA PRO A 183 -3.84 9.82 9.38
C PRO A 183 -3.60 11.15 10.08
N HIS A 184 -4.18 12.21 9.54
CA HIS A 184 -4.17 13.51 10.19
C HIS A 184 -4.99 13.47 11.49
N ALA A 185 -4.49 14.06 12.58
CA ALA A 185 -5.13 14.00 13.90
C ALA A 185 -6.57 14.55 13.93
N SER A 186 -6.91 15.50 13.04
CA SER A 186 -8.26 16.06 12.93
C SER A 186 -9.22 15.24 12.05
N TYR A 187 -8.68 14.28 11.28
CA TYR A 187 -9.41 13.51 10.28
C TYR A 187 -9.00 12.03 10.40
N PRO A 188 -9.44 11.33 11.44
CA PRO A 188 -9.11 9.93 11.62
C PRO A 188 -9.69 9.08 10.48
N LEU A 189 -9.08 7.94 10.22
CA LEU A 189 -9.60 6.96 9.27
C LEU A 189 -10.95 6.42 9.72
N ASP A 190 -11.77 6.06 8.74
CA ASP A 190 -12.92 5.22 9.00
C ASP A 190 -12.44 3.82 9.44
N PRO A 191 -13.16 3.14 10.36
CA PRO A 191 -12.71 1.85 10.89
C PRO A 191 -12.48 0.76 9.83
N ASP A 192 -13.18 0.79 8.71
CA ASP A 192 -12.96 -0.16 7.61
C ASP A 192 -11.69 0.15 6.81
N ALA A 193 -11.35 1.43 6.63
CA ALA A 193 -10.12 1.84 5.96
C ALA A 193 -8.90 1.53 6.83
N GLU A 194 -8.97 1.83 8.14
CA GLU A 194 -7.89 1.52 9.09
C GLU A 194 -7.54 0.01 9.09
N GLN A 195 -8.55 -0.86 9.00
CA GLN A 195 -8.35 -2.32 8.91
C GLN A 195 -7.67 -2.80 7.63
N LEU A 196 -7.63 -1.98 6.58
CA LEU A 196 -6.92 -2.28 5.34
C LEU A 196 -5.45 -1.84 5.38
N ALA A 197 -5.09 -0.96 6.31
CA ALA A 197 -3.71 -0.52 6.48
C ALA A 197 -2.84 -1.67 7.02
N ALA A 198 -1.68 -1.84 6.41
CA ALA A 198 -0.65 -2.76 6.88
C ALA A 198 0.04 -2.25 8.15
N LEU A 199 0.14 -0.93 8.26
CA LEU A 199 0.72 -0.20 9.37
C LEU A 199 0.01 1.16 9.46
N VAL A 200 -0.30 1.60 10.67
CA VAL A 200 -0.77 2.97 10.94
C VAL A 200 0.30 3.64 11.80
N ILE A 201 0.88 4.71 11.29
CA ILE A 201 1.85 5.54 12.02
C ILE A 201 1.23 6.91 12.32
N PRO A 202 1.47 7.50 13.51
CA PRO A 202 0.88 8.78 13.89
C PRO A 202 1.51 9.97 13.16
N ASP A 203 2.72 9.80 12.62
CA ASP A 203 3.50 10.86 11.98
C ASP A 203 4.39 10.29 10.86
N ILE A 204 4.57 11.05 9.78
CA ILE A 204 5.35 10.62 8.62
C ILE A 204 6.82 10.36 8.96
N THR A 205 7.35 10.99 10.01
CA THR A 205 8.74 10.81 10.45
C THR A 205 9.03 9.39 10.95
N GLU A 206 8.00 8.62 11.32
CA GLU A 206 8.11 7.21 11.69
C GLU A 206 8.23 6.26 10.49
N LEU A 207 8.06 6.77 9.26
CA LEU A 207 8.31 5.98 8.05
C LEU A 207 9.83 5.86 7.81
N THR A 208 10.39 4.69 8.06
CA THR A 208 11.78 4.31 7.83
C THR A 208 11.83 3.06 6.97
N GLU A 209 13.03 2.69 6.51
CA GLU A 209 13.27 1.47 5.76
C GLU A 209 12.82 0.21 6.53
N GLU A 210 12.86 0.22 7.86
CA GLU A 210 12.39 -0.88 8.72
C GLU A 210 10.86 -0.89 8.89
N THR A 211 10.21 0.28 8.84
CA THR A 211 8.74 0.36 9.01
C THR A 211 7.98 0.24 7.70
N VAL A 212 8.64 0.33 6.54
CA VAL A 212 8.06 -0.05 5.26
C VAL A 212 7.65 -1.52 5.32
N PRO A 213 6.34 -1.84 5.24
CA PRO A 213 5.88 -3.20 5.41
C PRO A 213 6.38 -4.08 4.25
N PRO A 214 6.78 -5.33 4.51
CA PRO A 214 7.16 -6.25 3.45
C PRO A 214 5.97 -6.48 2.50
N ALA A 215 6.29 -6.85 1.26
CA ALA A 215 5.30 -7.21 0.23
C ALA A 215 4.42 -8.39 0.67
N ARG A 216 3.23 -8.56 0.08
CA ARG A 216 2.31 -9.63 0.48
C ARG A 216 2.87 -11.01 0.14
N SER A 217 2.61 -11.99 0.99
CA SER A 217 2.87 -13.40 0.65
C SER A 217 1.84 -13.86 -0.40
N PRO A 218 2.27 -14.58 -1.46
CA PRO A 218 1.36 -15.03 -2.52
C PRO A 218 0.36 -16.05 -1.97
N ARG A 219 -0.85 -16.09 -2.54
CA ARG A 219 -1.90 -17.04 -2.13
C ARG A 219 -1.81 -18.33 -2.91
N ILE A 220 -2.04 -19.44 -2.23
CA ILE A 220 -2.24 -20.75 -2.87
C ILE A 220 -3.68 -20.82 -3.34
N LEU A 221 -3.90 -20.85 -4.65
CA LEU A 221 -5.22 -20.83 -5.28
C LEU A 221 -5.85 -22.21 -5.36
N GLU A 222 -5.04 -23.22 -5.70
CA GLU A 222 -5.47 -24.63 -5.79
C GLU A 222 -4.38 -25.54 -5.22
N ILE A 223 -4.81 -26.63 -4.58
CA ILE A 223 -3.92 -27.70 -4.09
C ILE A 223 -4.57 -29.06 -4.36
N SER A 224 -3.80 -29.98 -4.94
CA SER A 224 -4.17 -31.38 -5.12
C SER A 224 -2.93 -32.27 -5.15
N TRP A 225 -3.11 -33.59 -5.21
CA TRP A 225 -1.99 -34.52 -5.18
C TRP A 225 -0.99 -34.27 -6.33
N GLY A 226 0.21 -33.82 -5.99
CA GLY A 226 1.29 -33.54 -6.95
C GLY A 226 1.18 -32.21 -7.69
N ARG A 227 0.24 -31.33 -7.32
CA ARG A 227 -0.04 -30.08 -8.03
C ARG A 227 -0.48 -28.96 -7.10
N MET A 228 0.10 -27.78 -7.28
CA MET A 228 -0.25 -26.55 -6.58
C MET A 228 -0.25 -25.37 -7.54
N LEU A 229 -1.31 -24.56 -7.52
CA LEU A 229 -1.40 -23.31 -8.27
C LEU A 229 -1.27 -22.15 -7.31
N VAL A 230 -0.32 -21.25 -7.56
CA VAL A 230 -0.04 -20.09 -6.70
C VAL A 230 -0.21 -18.79 -7.50
N ASP A 231 -0.88 -17.83 -6.87
CA ASP A 231 -1.15 -16.51 -7.44
C ASP A 231 0.16 -15.81 -7.82
N GLY A 232 0.25 -15.32 -9.05
CA GLY A 232 1.44 -14.67 -9.61
C GLY A 232 2.64 -15.59 -9.91
N LEU A 233 2.64 -16.85 -9.48
CA LEU A 233 3.79 -17.78 -9.62
C LEU A 233 3.51 -18.99 -10.53
N GLY A 234 2.25 -19.28 -10.83
CA GLY A 234 1.87 -20.39 -11.71
C GLY A 234 1.77 -21.72 -10.97
N GLU A 235 1.92 -22.82 -11.71
CA GLU A 235 1.67 -24.18 -11.24
C GLU A 235 2.97 -24.95 -11.06
N GLU A 236 3.16 -25.55 -9.88
CA GLU A 236 4.30 -26.43 -9.58
C GLU A 236 3.87 -27.56 -8.64
N LYS A 237 4.77 -28.52 -8.42
CA LYS A 237 4.53 -29.60 -7.47
C LYS A 237 4.61 -29.09 -6.02
N ASP A 238 5.74 -28.54 -5.63
CA ASP A 238 6.03 -28.12 -4.25
C ASP A 238 6.54 -26.68 -4.28
N PHE A 239 6.26 -25.88 -3.25
CA PHE A 239 6.59 -24.45 -3.22
C PHE A 239 7.30 -24.02 -1.93
N LYS A 240 8.26 -23.10 -2.10
CA LYS A 240 8.69 -22.16 -1.06
C LYS A 240 7.97 -20.84 -1.31
N LEU A 241 7.17 -20.36 -0.36
CA LEU A 241 6.44 -19.09 -0.48
C LEU A 241 6.87 -18.13 0.63
N TYR A 242 6.95 -16.84 0.33
CA TYR A 242 7.38 -15.81 1.27
C TYR A 242 6.85 -14.43 0.88
N PRO A 243 6.98 -13.41 1.75
CA PRO A 243 6.53 -12.06 1.44
C PRO A 243 7.12 -11.52 0.11
N GLY A 244 6.25 -11.25 -0.85
CA GLY A 244 6.56 -10.75 -2.19
C GLY A 244 7.02 -11.78 -3.20
N GLY A 245 6.77 -13.08 -2.98
CA GLY A 245 6.97 -14.09 -4.01
C GLY A 245 7.15 -15.51 -3.49
N GLY A 246 7.83 -16.31 -4.29
CA GLY A 246 8.06 -17.72 -4.01
C GLY A 246 8.63 -18.41 -5.23
N ARG A 247 8.96 -19.69 -5.07
CA ARG A 247 9.56 -20.51 -6.12
C ARG A 247 9.27 -21.99 -5.88
N PRO A 248 9.45 -22.85 -6.90
CA PRO A 248 9.40 -24.30 -6.69
C PRO A 248 10.39 -24.72 -5.59
N TRP A 249 9.98 -25.66 -4.74
CA TRP A 249 10.81 -26.21 -3.69
C TRP A 249 11.48 -27.51 -4.12
N ASP A 250 12.77 -27.43 -4.42
CA ASP A 250 13.60 -28.60 -4.65
C ASP A 250 14.22 -29.10 -3.33
N TRP A 251 13.79 -30.27 -2.87
CA TRP A 251 14.27 -30.91 -1.65
C TRP A 251 15.76 -31.28 -1.69
N SER A 252 16.36 -31.40 -2.88
CA SER A 252 17.76 -31.77 -3.01
C SER A 252 18.72 -30.64 -2.60
N GLU A 253 18.26 -29.38 -2.62
CA GLU A 253 19.05 -28.21 -2.24
C GLU A 253 19.59 -28.29 -0.80
N THR A 254 18.79 -28.88 0.09
CA THR A 254 19.03 -28.88 1.55
C THR A 254 19.14 -30.29 2.11
N GLY A 255 18.93 -31.32 1.29
CA GLY A 255 18.92 -32.72 1.73
C GLY A 255 17.60 -33.15 2.39
N THR A 256 16.52 -32.39 2.21
CA THR A 256 15.20 -32.74 2.73
C THR A 256 14.68 -34.05 2.14
N ARG A 257 14.14 -34.89 3.02
CA ARG A 257 13.52 -36.19 2.78
C ARG A 257 12.43 -36.38 3.84
N HIS A 258 11.60 -37.42 3.73
CA HIS A 258 10.63 -37.75 4.77
C HIS A 258 11.25 -37.81 6.18
N GLU A 259 12.47 -38.34 6.26
CA GLU A 259 13.36 -38.29 7.42
C GLU A 259 14.78 -38.00 6.89
N PRO A 260 15.49 -36.97 7.38
CA PRO A 260 15.29 -36.23 8.63
C PRO A 260 14.14 -35.20 8.64
N GLY A 261 13.53 -34.89 7.49
CA GLY A 261 12.48 -33.88 7.37
C GLY A 261 12.98 -32.54 6.83
N ILE A 262 12.14 -31.51 6.93
CA ILE A 262 12.44 -30.12 6.56
C ILE A 262 13.64 -29.60 7.34
N GLN A 263 14.65 -29.06 6.64
CA GLN A 263 15.94 -28.65 7.21
C GLN A 263 15.98 -27.15 7.54
N PRO A 264 16.88 -26.69 8.44
CA PRO A 264 17.01 -25.26 8.76
C PRO A 264 17.29 -24.40 7.52
N ALA A 265 18.13 -24.91 6.60
CA ALA A 265 18.46 -24.23 5.35
C ALA A 265 17.24 -24.04 4.42
N ASP A 266 16.16 -24.82 4.56
CA ASP A 266 14.96 -24.63 3.74
C ASP A 266 14.21 -23.35 4.13
N VAL A 267 14.25 -22.97 5.41
CA VAL A 267 13.47 -21.84 5.95
C VAL A 267 14.25 -20.53 5.97
N GLU A 268 15.57 -20.55 5.79
CA GLU A 268 16.42 -19.35 5.75
C GLU A 268 15.96 -18.35 4.69
N GLU A 269 15.61 -18.82 3.49
CA GLU A 269 15.12 -17.97 2.40
C GLU A 269 13.79 -17.29 2.75
N LEU A 270 12.93 -17.96 3.53
CA LEU A 270 11.65 -17.40 3.96
C LEU A 270 11.89 -16.18 4.88
N LEU A 271 12.80 -16.34 5.85
CA LEU A 271 13.15 -15.29 6.81
C LEU A 271 13.91 -14.13 6.14
N ALA A 272 14.81 -14.44 5.22
CA ALA A 272 15.54 -13.43 4.44
C ALA A 272 14.59 -12.56 3.60
N ASN A 273 13.43 -13.10 3.21
CA ASN A 273 12.37 -12.36 2.53
C ASN A 273 11.32 -11.76 3.49
N GLY A 274 11.63 -11.68 4.79
CA GLY A 274 10.84 -10.95 5.77
C GLY A 274 9.68 -11.74 6.39
N ALA A 275 9.64 -13.06 6.26
CA ALA A 275 8.65 -13.87 6.96
C ALA A 275 8.84 -13.79 8.49
N THR A 276 7.79 -13.37 9.21
CA THR A 276 7.75 -13.37 10.69
C THR A 276 6.91 -14.51 11.25
N ARG A 277 6.13 -15.17 10.39
CA ARG A 277 5.49 -16.46 10.67
C ARG A 277 5.85 -17.47 9.60
N VAL A 278 5.95 -18.74 9.95
CA VAL A 278 6.28 -19.83 9.02
C VAL A 278 5.25 -20.96 9.12
N VAL A 279 4.72 -21.39 7.98
CA VAL A 279 3.84 -22.55 7.87
C VAL A 279 4.57 -23.68 7.12
N LEU A 280 4.72 -24.83 7.77
CA LEU A 280 5.39 -26.00 7.22
C LEU A 280 4.36 -27.12 7.00
N SER A 281 4.23 -27.59 5.76
CA SER A 281 3.33 -28.71 5.46
C SER A 281 4.05 -30.06 5.62
N GLU A 282 3.34 -31.07 6.09
CA GLU A 282 3.85 -32.44 6.26
C GLU A 282 3.51 -33.39 5.10
N GLY A 283 2.98 -32.87 3.97
CA GLY A 283 2.33 -33.70 2.94
C GLY A 283 0.85 -33.97 3.24
N PHE A 284 0.13 -34.67 2.36
CA PHE A 284 -1.31 -34.94 2.53
C PHE A 284 -1.56 -35.97 3.65
N GLU A 285 -0.72 -37.00 3.74
CA GLU A 285 -0.76 -38.07 4.73
C GLU A 285 0.20 -37.80 5.92
N GLY A 286 0.81 -36.62 5.99
CA GLY A 286 1.65 -36.20 7.11
C GLY A 286 2.98 -36.97 7.20
N ARG A 287 3.53 -37.43 6.08
CA ARG A 287 4.74 -38.27 6.07
C ARG A 287 6.03 -37.47 6.09
N LEU A 288 6.02 -36.23 5.64
CA LEU A 288 7.20 -35.35 5.66
C LEU A 288 7.35 -34.77 7.07
N ARG A 289 8.41 -35.17 7.77
CA ARG A 289 8.71 -34.62 9.09
C ARG A 289 9.31 -33.22 9.00
N VAL A 290 9.34 -32.53 10.14
CA VAL A 290 10.18 -31.35 10.35
C VAL A 290 11.35 -31.74 11.24
N ASP A 291 12.57 -31.43 10.82
CA ASP A 291 13.74 -31.68 11.67
C ASP A 291 13.62 -30.82 12.95
N PRO A 292 13.82 -31.39 14.15
CA PRO A 292 13.80 -30.62 15.39
C PRO A 292 14.79 -29.42 15.40
N ALA A 293 15.88 -29.49 14.63
CA ALA A 293 16.79 -28.37 14.45
C ALA A 293 16.14 -27.17 13.74
N THR A 294 15.23 -27.42 12.80
CA THR A 294 14.47 -26.37 12.09
C THR A 294 13.53 -25.63 13.04
N LEU A 295 12.82 -26.37 13.90
CA LEU A 295 11.94 -25.76 14.90
C LEU A 295 12.72 -24.91 15.90
N ARG A 296 13.89 -25.38 16.35
CA ARG A 296 14.78 -24.58 17.21
C ARG A 296 15.30 -23.34 16.49
N PHE A 297 15.74 -23.48 15.24
CA PHE A 297 16.25 -22.37 14.44
C PHE A 297 15.25 -21.21 14.29
N LEU A 298 13.96 -21.54 14.11
CA LEU A 298 12.86 -20.58 14.03
C LEU A 298 12.54 -19.98 15.41
N ALA A 299 12.48 -20.81 16.45
CA ALA A 299 12.20 -20.37 17.81
C ALA A 299 13.29 -19.41 18.35
N ASP A 300 14.56 -19.67 18.06
CA ASP A 300 15.70 -18.80 18.44
C ASP A 300 15.66 -17.41 17.78
N ARG A 301 14.75 -17.21 16.81
CA ARG A 301 14.54 -15.95 16.06
C ARG A 301 13.16 -15.33 16.32
N ASP A 302 12.44 -15.81 17.35
CA ASP A 302 11.08 -15.37 17.68
C ASP A 302 10.09 -15.50 16.50
N VAL A 303 10.30 -16.48 15.62
CA VAL A 303 9.40 -16.75 14.50
C VAL A 303 8.33 -17.76 14.93
N GLU A 304 7.07 -17.36 14.83
CA GLU A 304 5.95 -18.27 15.08
C GLU A 304 5.87 -19.33 13.98
N VAL A 305 5.83 -20.62 14.36
CA VAL A 305 5.81 -21.74 13.42
C VAL A 305 4.55 -22.58 13.59
N HIS A 306 3.93 -22.92 12.46
CA HIS A 306 2.83 -23.87 12.39
C HIS A 306 3.21 -25.06 11.52
N VAL A 307 2.98 -26.27 12.02
CA VAL A 307 3.22 -27.52 11.29
C VAL A 307 1.89 -28.25 11.18
N ALA A 308 1.51 -28.67 9.98
CA ALA A 308 0.25 -29.37 9.73
C ALA A 308 0.27 -30.19 8.43
N PRO A 309 -0.67 -31.13 8.26
CA PRO A 309 -0.97 -31.73 6.96
C PRO A 309 -1.32 -30.66 5.92
N THR A 310 -1.03 -30.95 4.65
CA THR A 310 -0.97 -29.95 3.57
C THR A 310 -2.25 -29.16 3.41
N GLU A 311 -3.42 -29.79 3.40
CA GLU A 311 -4.69 -29.07 3.26
C GLU A 311 -4.87 -28.04 4.37
N ARG A 312 -4.57 -28.42 5.62
CA ARG A 312 -4.69 -27.53 6.77
C ARG A 312 -3.62 -26.45 6.79
N ALA A 313 -2.39 -26.79 6.38
CA ALA A 313 -1.30 -25.84 6.24
C ALA A 313 -1.65 -24.75 5.21
N VAL A 314 -2.19 -25.13 4.05
CA VAL A 314 -2.61 -24.20 3.00
C VAL A 314 -3.73 -23.26 3.47
N GLU A 315 -4.76 -23.78 4.15
CA GLU A 315 -5.84 -22.97 4.72
C GLU A 315 -5.33 -21.92 5.71
N LEU A 316 -4.45 -22.34 6.63
CA LEU A 316 -3.86 -21.48 7.65
C LEU A 316 -2.97 -20.42 7.00
N TYR A 317 -2.06 -20.84 6.11
CA TYR A 317 -1.17 -19.94 5.38
C TYR A 317 -1.96 -18.88 4.62
N ASN A 318 -2.99 -19.27 3.86
CA ASN A 318 -3.81 -18.32 3.10
C ASN A 318 -4.57 -17.35 4.01
N THR A 319 -4.94 -17.76 5.22
CA THR A 319 -5.57 -16.89 6.21
C THR A 319 -4.58 -15.87 6.76
N LEU A 320 -3.37 -16.31 7.12
CA LEU A 320 -2.30 -15.45 7.65
C LEU A 320 -1.79 -14.46 6.58
N ALA A 321 -1.60 -14.93 5.34
CA ALA A 321 -1.06 -14.15 4.22
C ALA A 321 -1.88 -12.90 3.86
N VAL A 322 -3.13 -12.81 4.33
CA VAL A 322 -3.97 -11.62 4.16
C VAL A 322 -3.38 -10.40 4.86
N ARG A 323 -2.81 -10.60 6.06
CA ARG A 323 -2.41 -9.50 6.96
C ARG A 323 -0.94 -9.55 7.35
N GLU A 324 -0.36 -10.74 7.32
CA GLU A 324 0.90 -11.03 7.97
C GLU A 324 1.95 -11.45 6.96
N PRO A 325 3.23 -11.09 7.19
CA PRO A 325 4.31 -11.58 6.38
C PRO A 325 4.60 -13.03 6.76
N VAL A 326 3.90 -13.95 6.07
CA VAL A 326 4.00 -15.39 6.31
C VAL A 326 4.86 -16.04 5.23
N GLY A 327 5.81 -16.87 5.64
CA GLY A 327 6.51 -17.79 4.77
C GLY A 327 5.93 -19.18 4.88
N GLY A 328 6.18 -20.05 3.91
CA GLY A 328 5.88 -21.46 4.06
C GLY A 328 6.55 -22.38 3.07
N LEU A 329 6.62 -23.64 3.46
CA LEU A 329 7.10 -24.75 2.64
C LEU A 329 5.94 -25.72 2.45
N PHE A 330 5.54 -25.94 1.21
CA PHE A 330 4.36 -26.72 0.88
C PHE A 330 4.73 -27.91 -0.01
N HIS A 331 4.37 -29.11 0.45
CA HIS A 331 4.55 -30.37 -0.21
C HIS A 331 3.20 -30.94 -0.65
N SER A 332 3.01 -31.17 -1.93
CA SER A 332 1.72 -31.58 -2.51
C SER A 332 1.51 -33.09 -2.58
N THR A 333 2.44 -33.90 -2.10
CA THR A 333 2.30 -35.37 -2.10
C THR A 333 2.45 -35.94 -0.71
N CYS A 334 2.37 -37.27 -0.62
CA CYS A 334 2.57 -38.03 0.61
C CYS A 334 1.58 -37.62 1.68
#